data_AF-A0A2S4HFR5-F1
#
_entry.id   AF-A0A2S4HFR5-F1
#
_cell.length_a   1.000
_cell.length_b   1.000
_cell.length_c   1.000
_cell.angle_alpha   90.00
_cell.angle_beta   90.00
_cell.angle_gamma   90.00
#
_symmetry.space_group_name_H-M   'P 1'
#
loop_
_entity.id
_entity.type
_entity.pdbx_description
1 polymer ?
#
loop_
_entity_poly.entity_id
_entity_poly.type
_entity_poly.pdbx_seq_one_letter_code
_entity_poly.pdbx_strand_id
1 'polypeptide(L)'
;MDDFYSPAQRSLSNRFAHWREQGRRRRSIEINLEGRSPAQYVNLDKSVDRPDVFLVPRNKTRSSLLGLHPANNPYVQTLCEFDQGHQQYTGSAMETHYSCFQPQSAASVLGLTDGELSKLHPDAAVLPWWAAVDKSILDSMDIHQRRLRYRRPERYGLDEKLDYGCQFYGPVSKGVGELEYRRHIETHQLVKKNGYLPYMHGHLTGQFLLSDNDWVWVCHKGNHRYVSLLRLNLEYIPVAFSSKPGSSVVVQRKDVEHWPNVANGLFSTAEALQVFDRFISATNS
;
A
#
# COMPACT_ATOMS: atom_id res chain seq x y z
N MET A 1 -4.86 12.04 48.59
CA MET A 1 -5.87 12.79 47.82
C MET A 1 -5.13 13.76 46.93
N ASP A 2 -5.71 14.01 45.77
CA ASP A 2 -5.31 14.98 44.73
C ASP A 2 -4.56 14.39 43.52
N ASP A 3 -5.41 13.81 42.66
CA ASP A 3 -5.47 13.99 41.21
C ASP A 3 -4.30 13.54 40.33
N PHE A 4 -4.37 12.24 40.03
CA PHE A 4 -4.36 11.68 38.67
C PHE A 4 -4.44 12.72 37.55
N TYR A 5 -3.27 13.05 36.99
CA TYR A 5 -3.15 13.81 35.76
C TYR A 5 -3.83 13.08 34.60
N SER A 6 -4.95 13.66 34.15
CA SER A 6 -5.76 13.24 33.00
C SER A 6 -4.93 13.16 31.70
N PRO A 7 -4.93 12.01 30.99
CA PRO A 7 -4.27 11.87 29.68
C PRO A 7 -4.93 12.63 28.52
N ALA A 8 -5.99 13.41 28.75
CA ALA A 8 -6.94 13.82 27.72
C ALA A 8 -6.63 15.13 26.96
N GLN A 9 -5.52 15.83 27.19
CA GLN A 9 -5.34 17.19 26.63
C GLN A 9 -3.99 17.49 25.94
N ARG A 10 -3.25 16.48 25.49
CA ARG A 10 -2.22 16.72 24.46
C ARG A 10 -2.84 16.55 23.08
N SER A 11 -3.08 17.66 22.38
CA SER A 11 -3.46 17.65 20.96
C SER A 11 -2.53 16.73 20.18
N LEU A 12 -3.08 15.98 19.22
CA LEU A 12 -2.30 15.11 18.34
C LEU A 12 -1.12 15.88 17.70
N SER A 13 -1.27 17.18 17.45
CA SER A 13 -0.22 18.07 16.92
C SER A 13 1.04 18.15 17.81
N ASN A 14 0.94 18.05 19.13
CA ASN A 14 2.10 18.16 20.03
C ASN A 14 2.92 16.87 20.14
N ARG A 15 2.36 15.69 19.83
CA ARG A 15 3.15 14.45 19.76
C ARG A 15 3.96 14.35 18.46
N PHE A 16 3.51 15.00 17.39
CA PHE A 16 4.24 15.10 16.11
C PHE A 16 5.29 16.22 16.10
N ALA A 17 5.23 17.21 17.00
CA ALA A 17 6.35 18.13 17.20
C ALA A 17 7.61 17.37 17.64
N HIS A 18 7.44 16.34 18.48
CA HIS A 18 8.55 15.47 18.90
C HIS A 18 9.10 14.57 17.78
N TRP A 19 8.27 14.22 16.78
CA TRP A 19 8.73 13.57 15.53
C TRP A 19 9.74 14.44 14.76
N ARG A 20 9.54 15.77 14.70
CA ARG A 20 10.49 16.70 14.06
C ARG A 20 11.84 16.75 14.78
N GLU A 21 11.86 16.46 16.07
CA GLU A 21 13.03 16.62 16.93
C GLU A 21 13.86 15.35 17.09
N GLN A 22 13.23 14.17 17.21
CA GLN A 22 13.93 12.93 17.58
C GLN A 22 14.58 12.18 16.39
N GLY A 23 14.19 12.48 15.15
CA GLY A 23 14.67 11.76 13.96
C GLY A 23 15.73 12.46 13.11
N ARG A 24 16.10 13.71 13.42
CA ARG A 24 16.95 14.50 12.52
C ARG A 24 18.41 14.01 12.51
N ARG A 25 18.85 13.47 11.36
CA ARG A 25 20.10 14.00 10.77
C ARG A 25 19.90 15.52 10.64
N ARG A 26 20.92 16.32 10.94
CA ARG A 26 20.87 17.79 11.02
C ARG A 26 20.26 18.54 9.79
N ARG A 27 19.93 17.88 8.68
CA ARG A 27 19.27 18.46 7.49
C ARG A 27 18.48 17.41 6.70
N SER A 28 17.24 17.09 7.12
CA SER A 28 16.30 16.40 6.22
C SER A 28 15.49 17.44 5.45
N ILE A 29 15.50 17.39 4.12
CA ILE A 29 14.71 18.30 3.28
C ILE A 29 13.33 17.68 3.05
N GLU A 30 12.30 18.37 3.52
CA GLU A 30 10.90 17.98 3.35
C GLU A 30 10.22 18.84 2.28
N ILE A 31 9.45 18.21 1.40
CA ILE A 31 8.62 18.92 0.41
C ILE A 31 7.16 18.54 0.61
N ASN A 32 6.31 19.55 0.83
CA ASN A 32 4.86 19.40 0.72
C ASN A 32 4.44 19.37 -0.74
N LEU A 33 3.73 18.31 -1.14
CA LEU A 33 3.21 18.14 -2.49
C LEU A 33 1.79 18.71 -2.68
N GLU A 34 1.20 19.34 -1.66
CA GLU A 34 -0.05 20.09 -1.84
C GLU A 34 0.10 21.16 -2.92
N GLY A 35 -0.77 21.10 -3.93
CA GLY A 35 -0.73 21.99 -5.09
C GLY A 35 0.50 21.83 -6.00
N ARG A 36 1.34 20.81 -5.80
CA ARG A 36 2.56 20.56 -6.60
C ARG A 36 2.49 19.19 -7.28
N SER A 37 3.06 19.11 -8.48
CA SER A 37 3.20 17.83 -9.18
C SER A 37 4.53 17.16 -8.82
N PRO A 38 4.55 15.85 -8.53
CA PRO A 38 5.79 15.09 -8.35
C PRO A 38 6.68 15.05 -9.61
N ALA A 39 6.16 15.42 -10.79
CA ALA A 39 6.90 15.48 -12.05
C ALA A 39 8.17 16.36 -11.96
N GLN A 40 8.10 17.44 -11.18
CA GLN A 40 9.18 18.42 -11.03
C GLN A 40 10.44 17.82 -10.36
N TYR A 41 10.32 16.65 -9.73
CA TYR A 41 11.38 16.04 -8.92
C TYR A 41 11.99 14.77 -9.56
N VAL A 42 11.56 14.41 -10.78
CA VAL A 42 12.02 13.20 -11.50
C VAL A 42 13.50 13.27 -11.83
N ASN A 43 13.96 14.44 -12.29
CA ASN A 43 15.32 14.66 -12.82
C ASN A 43 16.30 15.24 -11.78
N LEU A 44 15.92 15.35 -10.52
CA LEU A 44 16.84 15.82 -9.48
C LEU A 44 17.97 14.81 -9.26
N ASP A 45 19.21 15.31 -9.19
CA ASP A 45 20.38 14.50 -8.85
C ASP A 45 20.14 13.80 -7.51
N LYS A 46 20.34 12.47 -7.49
CA LYS A 46 20.15 11.62 -6.32
C LYS A 46 21.09 11.97 -5.16
N SER A 47 22.16 12.74 -5.39
CA SER A 47 23.25 12.94 -4.44
C SER A 47 23.30 14.33 -3.77
N VAL A 48 22.71 15.38 -4.34
CA VAL A 48 22.84 16.75 -3.82
C VAL A 48 21.51 17.49 -3.60
N ASP A 49 20.48 17.26 -4.44
CA ASP A 49 19.29 18.11 -4.49
C ASP A 49 17.94 17.42 -4.21
N ARG A 50 17.92 16.08 -4.05
CA ARG A 50 16.67 15.35 -3.84
C ARG A 50 16.20 15.47 -2.38
N PRO A 51 14.96 15.92 -2.12
CA PRO A 51 14.37 15.89 -0.79
C PRO A 51 14.34 14.48 -0.22
N ASP A 52 14.64 14.36 1.07
CA ASP A 52 14.61 13.07 1.78
C ASP A 52 13.17 12.57 1.94
N VAL A 53 12.22 13.48 2.11
CA VAL A 53 10.83 13.19 2.43
C VAL A 53 9.86 14.06 1.64
N PHE A 54 8.86 13.42 1.05
CA PHE A 54 7.73 14.06 0.41
C PHE A 54 6.50 13.88 1.29
N LEU A 55 5.83 14.98 1.62
CA LEU A 55 4.58 14.99 2.35
C LEU A 55 3.45 14.93 1.33
N VAL A 56 2.84 13.75 1.18
CA VAL A 56 1.76 13.51 0.23
C VAL A 56 0.42 13.75 0.92
N PRO A 57 -0.47 14.60 0.38
CA PRO A 57 -1.82 14.75 0.92
C PRO A 57 -2.52 13.39 1.03
N ARG A 58 -3.18 13.14 2.16
CA ARG A 58 -3.82 11.85 2.45
C ARG A 58 -4.72 11.37 1.30
N ASN A 59 -5.58 12.24 0.76
CA ASN A 59 -6.49 11.90 -0.34
C ASN A 59 -5.78 11.57 -1.67
N LYS A 60 -4.48 11.88 -1.79
CA LYS A 60 -3.62 11.52 -2.92
C LYS A 60 -2.87 10.20 -2.72
N THR A 61 -3.08 9.47 -1.63
CA THR A 61 -2.45 8.16 -1.42
C THR A 61 -3.36 7.00 -1.81
N ARG A 62 -2.79 5.88 -2.23
CA ARG A 62 -3.49 4.62 -2.54
C ARG A 62 -2.78 3.44 -1.88
N SER A 63 -3.54 2.41 -1.52
CA SER A 63 -2.94 1.11 -1.17
C SER A 63 -2.25 0.49 -2.39
N SER A 64 -1.48 -0.58 -2.17
CA SER A 64 -0.61 -1.19 -3.17
C SER A 64 -1.36 -1.80 -4.39
N LEU A 65 -1.44 -3.12 -4.49
CA LEU A 65 -1.97 -3.83 -5.66
C LEU A 65 -3.40 -3.40 -6.05
N LEU A 66 -4.24 -3.11 -5.06
CA LEU A 66 -5.66 -2.82 -5.28
C LEU A 66 -5.97 -1.33 -5.43
N GLY A 67 -5.02 -0.44 -5.15
CA GLY A 67 -5.25 1.00 -5.30
C GLY A 67 -6.34 1.56 -4.40
N LEU A 68 -6.55 0.99 -3.20
CA LEU A 68 -7.67 1.38 -2.33
C LEU A 68 -7.49 2.82 -1.82
N HIS A 69 -8.56 3.61 -1.94
CA HIS A 69 -8.63 4.96 -1.39
C HIS A 69 -8.65 4.92 0.15
N PRO A 70 -8.01 5.87 0.86
CA PRO A 70 -7.95 5.89 2.33
C PRO A 70 -9.31 5.85 3.04
N ALA A 71 -10.35 6.42 2.43
CA ALA A 71 -11.70 6.45 3.01
C ALA A 71 -12.35 5.05 3.05
N ASN A 72 -12.01 4.19 2.09
CA ASN A 72 -12.70 2.91 1.86
C ASN A 72 -11.72 1.74 2.00
N ASN A 73 -10.70 1.93 2.84
CA ASN A 73 -9.66 0.95 3.04
C ASN A 73 -10.06 0.02 4.20
N PRO A 74 -10.32 -1.28 3.95
CA PRO A 74 -10.82 -2.20 4.97
C PRO A 74 -9.82 -2.38 6.12
N TYR A 75 -8.52 -2.26 5.85
CA TYR A 75 -7.49 -2.33 6.88
C TYR A 75 -7.50 -1.10 7.79
N VAL A 76 -7.85 0.08 7.28
CA VAL A 76 -8.05 1.29 8.11
C VAL A 76 -9.29 1.13 8.98
N GLN A 77 -10.36 0.59 8.40
CA GLN A 77 -11.60 0.28 9.12
C GLN A 77 -11.37 -0.73 10.23
N THR A 78 -10.59 -1.78 9.99
CA THR A 78 -10.19 -2.75 11.03
C THR A 78 -9.44 -2.09 12.20
N LEU A 79 -8.55 -1.13 11.94
CA LEU A 79 -7.92 -0.37 13.03
C LEU A 79 -8.90 0.54 13.77
N CYS A 80 -9.93 1.05 13.09
CA CYS A 80 -11.00 1.82 13.71
C CYS A 80 -11.82 0.95 14.67
N GLU A 81 -12.25 -0.23 14.21
CA GLU A 81 -12.95 -1.24 15.01
C GLU A 81 -12.11 -1.67 16.22
N PHE A 82 -10.81 -1.87 16.01
CA PHE A 82 -9.86 -2.18 17.09
C PHE A 82 -9.82 -1.10 18.17
N ASP A 83 -9.67 0.17 17.79
CA ASP A 83 -9.70 1.29 18.73
C ASP A 83 -11.05 1.41 19.47
N GLN A 84 -12.13 0.89 18.89
CA GLN A 84 -13.48 0.85 19.47
C GLN A 84 -13.74 -0.40 20.33
N GLY A 85 -12.76 -1.30 20.46
CA GLY A 85 -12.82 -2.47 21.35
C GLY A 85 -12.98 -3.82 20.64
N HIS A 86 -13.04 -3.87 19.31
CA HIS A 86 -13.06 -5.14 18.58
C HIS A 86 -11.64 -5.73 18.45
N GLN A 87 -11.31 -6.74 19.26
CA GLN A 87 -9.92 -7.24 19.43
C GLN A 87 -9.60 -8.53 18.65
N GLN A 88 -10.50 -9.00 17.78
CA GLN A 88 -10.36 -10.29 17.09
C GLN A 88 -10.35 -10.11 15.57
N TYR A 89 -9.77 -11.09 14.86
CA TYR A 89 -9.86 -11.13 13.39
C TYR A 89 -11.28 -11.44 12.93
N THR A 90 -11.94 -12.41 13.57
CA THR A 90 -13.31 -12.81 13.24
C THR A 90 -14.29 -11.68 13.50
N GLY A 91 -15.09 -11.36 12.49
CA GLY A 91 -16.04 -10.25 12.49
C GLY A 91 -15.43 -8.89 12.13
N SER A 92 -14.13 -8.81 11.82
CA SER A 92 -13.48 -7.56 11.43
C SER A 92 -13.76 -7.19 9.97
N ALA A 93 -13.67 -5.91 9.63
CA ALA A 93 -13.77 -5.45 8.25
C ALA A 93 -12.77 -6.12 7.29
N MET A 94 -11.61 -6.55 7.79
CA MET A 94 -10.63 -7.27 7.00
C MET A 94 -11.08 -8.71 6.67
N GLU A 95 -11.72 -9.41 7.62
CA GLU A 95 -12.32 -10.72 7.32
C GLU A 95 -13.47 -10.58 6.32
N THR A 96 -14.31 -9.54 6.48
CA THR A 96 -15.37 -9.22 5.52
C THR A 96 -14.79 -8.96 4.13
N HIS A 97 -13.73 -8.16 4.01
CA HIS A 97 -13.05 -7.91 2.74
C HIS A 97 -12.56 -9.20 2.08
N TYR A 98 -11.87 -10.07 2.80
CA TYR A 98 -11.41 -11.34 2.26
C TYR A 98 -12.57 -12.27 1.88
N SER A 99 -13.68 -12.23 2.61
CA SER A 99 -14.85 -13.05 2.28
C SER A 99 -15.58 -12.54 1.03
N CYS A 100 -15.67 -11.22 0.84
CA CYS A 100 -16.42 -10.59 -0.25
C CYS A 100 -15.61 -10.42 -1.54
N PHE A 101 -14.29 -10.22 -1.47
CA PHE A 101 -13.43 -10.02 -2.63
C PHE A 101 -12.55 -11.24 -2.89
N GLN A 102 -13.09 -12.19 -3.68
CA GLN A 102 -12.42 -13.44 -4.05
C GLN A 102 -12.23 -13.54 -5.58
N PRO A 103 -11.28 -12.78 -6.15
CA PRO A 103 -11.04 -12.79 -7.60
C PRO A 103 -10.64 -14.19 -8.08
N GLN A 104 -11.10 -14.56 -9.26
CA GLN A 104 -10.87 -15.88 -9.88
C GLN A 104 -9.74 -15.87 -10.91
N SER A 105 -9.23 -14.69 -11.25
CA SER A 105 -8.14 -14.50 -12.20
C SER A 105 -7.31 -13.26 -11.89
N ALA A 106 -6.10 -13.17 -12.45
CA ALA A 106 -5.26 -11.97 -12.34
C ALA A 106 -5.96 -10.73 -12.92
N ALA A 107 -6.77 -10.89 -13.98
CA ALA A 107 -7.61 -9.83 -14.55
C ALA A 107 -8.60 -9.30 -13.50
N SER A 108 -9.34 -10.19 -12.83
CA SER A 108 -10.35 -9.78 -11.83
C SER A 108 -9.75 -9.12 -10.59
N VAL A 109 -8.53 -9.51 -10.16
CA VAL A 109 -7.78 -8.77 -9.13
C VAL A 109 -7.60 -7.31 -9.53
N LEU A 110 -7.30 -7.08 -10.81
CA LEU A 110 -7.10 -5.77 -11.40
C LEU A 110 -8.38 -5.17 -11.97
N GLY A 111 -9.56 -5.71 -11.66
CA GLY A 111 -10.87 -5.22 -12.12
C GLY A 111 -11.02 -5.15 -13.65
N LEU A 112 -10.35 -6.06 -14.35
CA LEU A 112 -10.53 -6.34 -15.77
C LEU A 112 -11.42 -7.59 -15.92
N THR A 113 -12.15 -7.68 -17.02
CA THR A 113 -13.04 -8.82 -17.32
C THR A 113 -12.41 -9.84 -18.25
N ASP A 114 -11.57 -9.39 -19.17
CA ASP A 114 -11.05 -10.17 -20.30
C ASP A 114 -9.52 -10.06 -20.42
N GLY A 115 -8.97 -10.54 -21.54
CA GLY A 115 -7.54 -10.43 -21.87
C GLY A 115 -6.67 -11.60 -21.42
N GLU A 116 -5.36 -11.50 -21.64
CA GLU A 116 -4.42 -12.57 -21.28
C GLU A 116 -4.41 -12.88 -19.78
N LEU A 117 -4.59 -11.86 -18.93
CA LEU A 117 -4.66 -12.04 -17.48
C LEU A 117 -5.91 -12.77 -16.99
N SER A 118 -6.97 -12.87 -17.81
CA SER A 118 -8.17 -13.63 -17.44
C SER A 118 -7.89 -15.13 -17.32
N LYS A 119 -6.84 -15.62 -17.98
CA LYS A 119 -6.40 -17.02 -18.01
C LYS A 119 -5.45 -17.37 -16.87
N LEU A 120 -4.95 -16.37 -16.13
CA LEU A 120 -3.92 -16.55 -15.12
C LEU A 120 -4.51 -16.62 -13.72
N HIS A 121 -3.89 -17.41 -12.85
CA HIS A 121 -4.20 -17.46 -11.42
C HIS A 121 -4.21 -16.04 -10.81
N PRO A 122 -5.13 -15.70 -9.87
CA PRO A 122 -5.15 -14.40 -9.19
C PRO A 122 -3.77 -13.92 -8.73
N ASP A 123 -2.95 -14.85 -8.25
CA ASP A 123 -1.62 -14.53 -7.77
C ASP A 123 -0.61 -14.02 -8.81
N ALA A 124 -0.90 -14.23 -10.09
CA ALA A 124 -0.14 -13.68 -11.20
C ALA A 124 -0.43 -12.18 -11.45
N ALA A 125 -1.32 -11.56 -10.69
CA ALA A 125 -1.63 -10.13 -10.84
C ALA A 125 -0.39 -9.25 -10.64
N VAL A 126 -0.08 -8.47 -11.68
CA VAL A 126 1.01 -7.49 -11.75
C VAL A 126 0.48 -6.20 -12.34
N LEU A 127 1.00 -5.04 -11.92
CA LEU A 127 0.55 -3.77 -12.48
C LEU A 127 1.20 -3.50 -13.84
N PRO A 128 0.52 -2.80 -14.78
CA PRO A 128 1.04 -2.54 -16.13
C PRO A 128 2.43 -1.90 -16.15
N TRP A 129 2.69 -1.01 -15.19
CA TRP A 129 3.94 -0.22 -15.06
C TRP A 129 4.97 -0.81 -14.08
N TRP A 130 4.75 -2.03 -13.56
CA TRP A 130 5.78 -2.74 -12.80
C TRP A 130 6.87 -3.27 -13.73
N ALA A 131 8.04 -3.58 -13.14
CA ALA A 131 9.09 -4.30 -13.85
C ALA A 131 8.50 -5.51 -14.60
N ALA A 132 8.96 -5.72 -15.83
CA ALA A 132 8.48 -6.80 -16.68
C ALA A 132 8.65 -8.14 -15.96
N VAL A 133 7.59 -8.93 -15.96
CA VAL A 133 7.63 -10.30 -15.43
C VAL A 133 7.75 -11.28 -16.58
N ASP A 134 8.53 -12.33 -16.38
CA ASP A 134 8.62 -13.44 -17.31
C ASP A 134 7.27 -14.18 -17.35
N LYS A 135 6.65 -14.20 -18.54
CA LYS A 135 5.34 -14.82 -18.74
C LYS A 135 5.35 -16.31 -18.39
N SER A 136 6.47 -17.01 -18.58
CA SER A 136 6.58 -18.43 -18.22
C SER A 136 6.38 -18.68 -16.72
N ILE A 137 6.80 -17.74 -15.86
CA ILE A 137 6.58 -17.82 -14.42
C ILE A 137 5.09 -17.69 -14.11
N LEU A 138 4.38 -16.79 -14.81
CA LEU A 138 2.96 -16.58 -14.61
C LEU A 138 2.15 -17.78 -15.11
N ASP A 139 2.48 -18.31 -16.28
CA ASP A 139 1.82 -19.45 -16.91
C ASP A 139 2.02 -20.75 -16.12
N SER A 140 3.12 -20.87 -15.37
CA SER A 140 3.38 -22.02 -14.49
C SER A 140 2.48 -22.09 -13.25
N MET A 141 1.71 -21.02 -12.97
CA MET A 141 0.82 -20.98 -11.82
C MET A 141 -0.50 -21.70 -12.11
N ASP A 142 -0.77 -22.79 -11.38
CA ASP A 142 -2.06 -23.47 -11.43
C ASP A 142 -3.17 -22.56 -10.88
N ILE A 143 -4.18 -22.29 -11.71
CA ILE A 143 -5.33 -21.43 -11.41
C ILE A 143 -6.23 -21.97 -10.28
N HIS A 144 -6.16 -23.28 -10.00
CA HIS A 144 -6.93 -23.90 -8.93
C HIS A 144 -6.14 -24.11 -7.64
N GLN A 145 -4.82 -23.92 -7.68
CA GLN A 145 -3.98 -24.13 -6.51
C GLN A 145 -4.06 -22.94 -5.56
N ARG A 146 -4.57 -23.17 -4.35
CA ARG A 146 -4.44 -22.20 -3.25
C ARG A 146 -2.98 -22.13 -2.81
N ARG A 147 -2.43 -20.91 -2.72
CA ARG A 147 -1.01 -20.69 -2.43
C ARG A 147 -0.81 -19.89 -1.16
N LEU A 148 0.25 -20.21 -0.45
CA LEU A 148 0.72 -19.44 0.70
C LEU A 148 1.86 -18.51 0.27
N ARG A 149 1.68 -17.20 0.38
CA ARG A 149 2.67 -16.20 -0.08
C ARG A 149 3.75 -15.83 0.95
N TYR A 150 3.93 -16.66 1.97
CA TYR A 150 4.93 -16.41 3.03
C TYR A 150 6.17 -17.25 2.78
N ARG A 151 7.32 -16.58 2.71
CA ARG A 151 8.59 -17.27 2.77
C ARG A 151 8.81 -17.71 4.21
N ARG A 152 9.03 -19.02 4.42
CA ARG A 152 9.20 -19.62 5.76
C ARG A 152 7.97 -19.42 6.67
N PRO A 153 6.79 -19.94 6.28
CA PRO A 153 5.53 -19.78 7.01
C PRO A 153 5.59 -20.30 8.45
N GLU A 154 6.45 -21.29 8.73
CA GLU A 154 6.69 -21.84 10.06
C GLU A 154 7.16 -20.77 11.06
N ARG A 155 7.87 -19.73 10.60
CA ARG A 155 8.30 -18.60 11.46
C ARG A 155 7.15 -17.73 11.95
N TYR A 156 6.00 -17.85 11.30
CA TYR A 156 4.78 -17.12 11.63
C TYR A 156 3.72 -18.02 12.27
N GLY A 157 4.05 -19.29 12.52
CA GLY A 157 3.10 -20.29 13.03
C GLY A 157 2.08 -20.75 11.99
N LEU A 158 2.39 -20.59 10.70
CA LEU A 158 1.51 -21.03 9.61
C LEU A 158 1.91 -22.43 9.12
N ASP A 159 0.93 -23.20 8.67
CA ASP A 159 1.09 -24.54 8.13
C ASP A 159 0.95 -24.53 6.59
N GLU A 160 1.98 -24.94 5.86
CA GLU A 160 1.98 -24.94 4.38
C GLU A 160 0.88 -25.77 3.73
N LYS A 161 0.30 -26.74 4.44
CA LYS A 161 -0.76 -27.61 3.94
C LYS A 161 -2.15 -27.07 4.26
N LEU A 162 -2.29 -26.27 5.31
CA LEU A 162 -3.58 -25.79 5.80
C LEU A 162 -3.81 -24.30 5.47
N ASP A 163 -2.73 -23.52 5.45
CA ASP A 163 -2.79 -22.08 5.27
C ASP A 163 -2.57 -21.63 3.84
N TYR A 164 -3.33 -20.63 3.43
CA TYR A 164 -3.30 -20.10 2.07
C TYR A 164 -3.83 -18.67 2.02
N GLY A 165 -3.58 -18.01 0.89
CA GLY A 165 -4.05 -16.67 0.59
C GLY A 165 -2.94 -15.62 0.65
N CYS A 166 -3.35 -14.36 0.48
CA CYS A 166 -2.45 -13.22 0.45
C CYS A 166 -3.03 -12.04 1.25
N GLN A 167 -2.21 -11.02 1.47
CA GLN A 167 -2.62 -9.82 2.21
C GLN A 167 -3.58 -8.89 1.45
N PHE A 168 -4.00 -9.21 0.22
CA PHE A 168 -4.73 -8.26 -0.65
C PHE A 168 -6.20 -8.66 -0.85
N TYR A 169 -6.49 -9.94 -1.06
CA TYR A 169 -7.80 -10.44 -1.42
C TYR A 169 -7.99 -11.87 -0.92
N GLY A 170 -9.23 -12.32 -0.88
CA GLY A 170 -9.57 -13.68 -0.51
C GLY A 170 -9.57 -14.67 -1.67
N PRO A 171 -9.82 -15.95 -1.37
CA PRO A 171 -9.99 -16.49 -0.02
C PRO A 171 -8.66 -16.53 0.75
N VAL A 172 -8.74 -16.38 2.07
CA VAL A 172 -7.61 -16.41 2.99
C VAL A 172 -7.93 -17.41 4.10
N SER A 173 -6.98 -18.29 4.44
CA SER A 173 -7.14 -19.20 5.59
C SER A 173 -7.22 -18.41 6.89
N LYS A 174 -7.86 -18.99 7.91
CA LYS A 174 -7.97 -18.35 9.22
C LYS A 174 -6.60 -17.97 9.81
N GLY A 175 -5.60 -18.85 9.71
CA GLY A 175 -4.25 -18.59 10.22
C GLY A 175 -3.58 -17.39 9.55
N VAL A 176 -3.69 -17.27 8.22
CA VAL A 176 -3.15 -16.11 7.48
C VAL A 176 -3.92 -14.83 7.83
N GLY A 177 -5.24 -14.91 7.95
CA GLY A 177 -6.09 -13.78 8.35
C GLY A 177 -5.73 -13.24 9.73
N GLU A 178 -5.60 -14.13 10.73
CA GLU A 178 -5.20 -13.78 12.09
C GLU A 178 -3.78 -13.20 12.16
N LEU A 179 -2.85 -13.74 11.36
CA LEU A 179 -1.50 -13.20 11.26
C LEU A 179 -1.49 -11.76 10.74
N GLU A 180 -2.18 -11.48 9.63
CA GLU A 180 -2.22 -10.13 9.06
C GLU A 180 -2.99 -9.16 9.95
N TYR A 181 -4.06 -9.61 10.60
CA TYR A 181 -4.77 -8.83 11.62
C TYR A 181 -3.81 -8.36 12.70
N ARG A 182 -3.11 -9.31 13.32
CA ARG A 182 -2.17 -9.05 14.39
C ARG A 182 -1.05 -8.10 13.96
N ARG A 183 -0.48 -8.27 12.75
CA ARG A 183 0.56 -7.37 12.22
C ARG A 183 0.07 -5.93 12.07
N HIS A 184 -1.16 -5.74 11.59
CA HIS A 184 -1.78 -4.42 11.53
C HIS A 184 -1.94 -3.81 12.91
N ILE A 185 -2.47 -4.57 13.89
CA ILE A 185 -2.67 -4.09 15.26
C ILE A 185 -1.35 -3.74 15.95
N GLU A 186 -0.39 -4.68 15.97
CA GLU A 186 0.92 -4.49 16.62
C GLU A 186 1.64 -3.27 16.04
N THR A 187 1.64 -3.14 14.70
CA THR A 187 2.20 -1.96 14.03
C THR A 187 1.45 -0.69 14.42
N HIS A 188 0.12 -0.72 14.48
CA HIS A 188 -0.68 0.44 14.84
C HIS A 188 -0.39 0.90 16.26
N GLN A 189 -0.37 -0.02 17.22
CA GLN A 189 -0.05 0.27 18.62
C GLN A 189 1.35 0.85 18.77
N LEU A 190 2.37 0.29 18.08
CA LEU A 190 3.73 0.82 18.11
C LEU A 190 3.82 2.23 17.54
N VAL A 191 3.16 2.49 16.41
CA VAL A 191 3.14 3.83 15.79
C VAL A 191 2.35 4.83 16.66
N LYS A 192 1.25 4.40 17.27
CA LYS A 192 0.45 5.23 18.19
C LYS A 192 1.24 5.58 19.47
N LYS A 193 2.04 4.64 19.98
CA LYS A 193 2.87 4.81 21.18
C LYS A 193 4.12 5.66 20.92
N ASN A 194 4.87 5.34 19.88
CA ASN A 194 6.22 5.86 19.64
C ASN A 194 6.29 6.90 18.51
N GLY A 195 5.20 7.11 17.78
CA GLY A 195 5.20 7.86 16.53
C GLY A 195 5.73 7.04 15.36
N TYR A 196 5.81 7.68 14.19
CA TYR A 196 6.39 7.08 12.99
C TYR A 196 7.90 7.30 12.95
N LEU A 197 8.67 6.21 13.00
CA LEU A 197 10.13 6.22 13.11
C LEU A 197 10.80 5.62 11.85
N PRO A 198 10.79 6.34 10.71
CA PRO A 198 11.31 5.81 9.44
C PRO A 198 12.81 5.55 9.47
N TYR A 199 13.59 6.25 10.30
CA TYR A 199 15.03 6.02 10.40
C TYR A 199 15.37 4.66 11.02
N MET A 200 14.51 4.14 11.90
CA MET A 200 14.70 2.80 12.50
C MET A 200 14.05 1.69 11.67
N HIS A 201 12.93 1.99 11.00
CA HIS A 201 12.09 0.96 10.36
C HIS A 201 11.99 1.11 8.82
N GLY A 202 12.71 2.06 8.24
CA GLY A 202 12.66 2.45 6.83
C GLY A 202 11.52 3.42 6.50
N HIS A 203 11.69 4.26 5.47
CA HIS A 203 10.61 5.10 4.95
C HIS A 203 9.52 4.30 4.22
N LEU A 204 8.32 4.87 4.13
CA LEU A 204 7.32 4.40 3.17
C LEU A 204 7.84 4.66 1.76
N THR A 205 7.72 3.68 0.87
CA THR A 205 8.19 3.77 -0.52
C THR A 205 7.06 3.39 -1.46
N GLY A 206 7.07 3.96 -2.67
CA GLY A 206 5.91 3.90 -3.56
C GLY A 206 6.22 4.42 -4.96
N GLN A 207 5.17 4.54 -5.77
CA GLN A 207 5.23 5.15 -7.09
C GLN A 207 4.24 6.30 -7.17
N PHE A 208 4.60 7.37 -7.86
CA PHE A 208 3.67 8.40 -8.27
C PHE A 208 3.11 8.04 -9.65
N LEU A 209 1.79 7.98 -9.76
CA LEU A 209 1.07 7.85 -11.02
C LEU A 209 0.59 9.25 -11.42
N LEU A 210 0.93 9.69 -12.62
CA LEU A 210 0.66 11.04 -13.11
C LEU A 210 -0.19 10.99 -14.37
N SER A 211 -1.34 11.65 -14.34
CA SER A 211 -2.08 12.07 -15.52
C SER A 211 -1.80 13.55 -15.80
N ASP A 212 -2.37 14.11 -16.86
CA ASP A 212 -2.14 15.51 -17.24
C ASP A 212 -2.64 16.50 -16.17
N ASN A 213 -3.73 16.13 -15.48
CA ASN A 213 -4.43 17.01 -14.54
C ASN A 213 -4.37 16.52 -13.09
N ASP A 214 -3.92 15.30 -12.84
CA ASP A 214 -3.90 14.74 -11.50
C ASP A 214 -2.76 13.76 -11.26
N TRP A 215 -2.54 13.40 -10.00
CA TRP A 215 -1.57 12.42 -9.59
C TRP A 215 -1.99 11.74 -8.29
N VAL A 216 -1.48 10.53 -8.08
CA VAL A 216 -1.57 9.81 -6.81
C VAL A 216 -0.24 9.15 -6.47
N TRP A 217 -0.01 8.93 -5.18
CA TRP A 217 1.08 8.09 -4.69
C TRP A 217 0.54 6.72 -4.27
N VAL A 218 1.16 5.66 -4.75
CA VAL A 218 0.77 4.27 -4.50
C VAL A 218 1.80 3.61 -3.59
N CYS A 219 1.35 3.14 -2.43
CA CYS A 219 2.21 2.49 -1.45
C CYS A 219 2.74 1.14 -1.98
N HIS A 220 4.05 0.90 -1.87
CA HIS A 220 4.68 -0.38 -2.21
C HIS A 220 5.26 -1.09 -1.00
N LYS A 221 5.94 -0.35 -0.12
CA LYS A 221 6.58 -0.88 1.08
C LYS A 221 6.10 -0.13 2.30
N GLY A 222 5.78 -0.89 3.35
CA GLY A 222 5.32 -0.35 4.62
C GLY A 222 3.80 -0.23 4.73
N ASN A 223 3.04 -1.08 4.03
CA ASN A 223 1.56 -1.07 4.04
C ASN A 223 0.95 -1.03 5.45
N HIS A 224 1.44 -1.84 6.40
CA HIS A 224 0.93 -1.82 7.79
C HIS A 224 1.12 -0.45 8.46
N ARG A 225 2.27 0.21 8.23
CA ARG A 225 2.56 1.55 8.76
C ARG A 225 1.76 2.63 8.05
N TYR A 226 1.62 2.52 6.73
CA TYR A 226 0.75 3.41 5.94
C TYR A 226 -0.68 3.38 6.46
N VAL A 227 -1.27 2.20 6.65
CA VAL A 227 -2.62 2.03 7.20
C VAL A 227 -2.73 2.61 8.62
N SER A 228 -1.71 2.42 9.46
CA SER A 228 -1.67 3.05 10.79
C SER A 228 -1.66 4.58 10.72
N LEU A 229 -0.84 5.17 9.84
CA LEU A 229 -0.81 6.62 9.64
C LEU A 229 -2.15 7.16 9.12
N LEU A 230 -2.82 6.41 8.24
CA LEU A 230 -4.17 6.74 7.83
C LEU A 230 -5.12 6.71 9.03
N ARG A 231 -5.10 5.66 9.86
CA ARG A 231 -5.97 5.57 11.03
C ARG A 231 -5.78 6.74 12.01
N LEU A 232 -4.54 7.20 12.18
CA LEU A 232 -4.19 8.34 13.05
C LEU A 232 -4.57 9.71 12.47
N ASN A 233 -5.32 9.75 11.36
CA ASN A 233 -5.84 10.97 10.74
C ASN A 233 -4.78 12.01 10.38
N LEU A 234 -3.59 11.56 9.95
CA LEU A 234 -2.62 12.47 9.38
C LEU A 234 -3.16 13.05 8.07
N GLU A 235 -3.01 14.37 7.93
CA GLU A 235 -3.32 15.13 6.72
C GLU A 235 -2.33 14.83 5.60
N TYR A 236 -1.07 14.62 5.96
CA TYR A 236 0.01 14.28 5.05
C TYR A 236 0.71 12.99 5.44
N ILE A 237 1.01 12.17 4.44
CA ILE A 237 1.75 10.92 4.58
C ILE A 237 3.20 11.15 4.14
N PRO A 238 4.19 11.03 5.04
CA PRO A 238 5.60 11.18 4.71
C PRO A 238 6.11 9.94 3.97
N VAL A 239 6.62 10.14 2.75
CA VAL A 239 7.13 9.08 1.88
C VAL A 239 8.52 9.42 1.34
N ALA A 240 9.32 8.41 1.05
CA ALA A 240 10.56 8.60 0.31
C ALA A 240 10.29 8.58 -1.20
N PHE A 241 11.05 9.37 -1.97
CA PHE A 241 11.04 9.32 -3.43
C PHE A 241 11.85 8.13 -3.94
N SER A 242 11.33 6.94 -3.67
CA SER A 242 11.93 5.67 -4.06
C SER A 242 10.84 4.64 -4.33
N SER A 243 11.16 3.71 -5.24
CA SER A 243 10.30 2.60 -5.66
C SER A 243 11.10 1.29 -5.57
N LYS A 244 10.45 0.17 -5.90
CA LYS A 244 11.11 -1.13 -5.99
C LYS A 244 12.22 -1.08 -7.07
N PRO A 245 13.32 -1.84 -6.88
CA PRO A 245 14.33 -2.00 -7.93
C PRO A 245 13.68 -2.45 -9.25
N GLY A 246 14.13 -1.86 -10.37
CA GLY A 246 13.59 -2.15 -11.69
C GLY A 246 12.27 -1.43 -12.04
N SER A 247 11.70 -0.64 -11.12
CA SER A 247 10.48 0.12 -11.35
C SER A 247 10.73 1.63 -11.29
N SER A 248 10.12 2.40 -12.20
CA SER A 248 10.17 3.86 -12.18
C SER A 248 9.47 4.42 -10.94
N VAL A 249 10.03 5.46 -10.31
CA VAL A 249 9.36 6.14 -9.17
C VAL A 249 8.16 6.97 -9.65
N VAL A 250 8.25 7.50 -10.87
CA VAL A 250 7.19 8.26 -11.52
C VAL A 250 6.75 7.51 -12.77
N VAL A 251 5.45 7.31 -12.91
CA VAL A 251 4.79 6.65 -14.04
C VAL A 251 3.84 7.65 -14.67
N GLN A 252 4.09 8.03 -15.92
CA GLN A 252 3.21 8.96 -16.64
C GLN A 252 2.20 8.18 -17.48
N ARG A 253 0.94 8.60 -17.42
CA ARG A 253 -0.18 8.04 -18.19
C ARG A 253 0.11 8.02 -19.70
N LYS A 254 0.68 9.10 -20.22
CA LYS A 254 1.02 9.24 -21.66
C LYS A 254 2.10 8.26 -22.14
N ASP A 255 2.89 7.69 -21.24
CA ASP A 255 3.95 6.75 -21.57
C ASP A 255 3.45 5.29 -21.61
N VAL A 256 2.12 5.07 -21.68
CA VAL A 256 1.50 3.75 -21.53
C VAL A 256 2.07 2.68 -22.46
N GLU A 257 2.38 3.02 -23.71
CA GLU A 257 2.96 2.08 -24.68
C GLU A 257 4.35 1.57 -24.27
N HIS A 258 5.05 2.33 -23.41
CA HIS A 258 6.38 2.00 -22.90
C HIS A 258 6.35 1.35 -21.52
N TRP A 259 5.17 1.15 -20.93
CA TRP A 259 5.09 0.46 -19.64
C TRP A 259 5.51 -1.00 -19.80
N PRO A 260 6.30 -1.58 -18.88
CA PRO A 260 6.98 -2.84 -19.16
C PRO A 260 6.04 -4.00 -19.48
N ASN A 261 4.87 -4.08 -18.82
CA ASN A 261 3.89 -5.13 -19.07
C ASN A 261 2.92 -4.79 -20.23
N VAL A 262 2.99 -3.58 -20.80
CA VAL A 262 2.33 -3.24 -22.08
C VAL A 262 3.26 -3.58 -23.24
N ALA A 263 4.52 -3.14 -23.14
CA ALA A 263 5.54 -3.39 -24.15
C ALA A 263 5.84 -4.88 -24.38
N ASN A 264 5.66 -5.73 -23.37
CA ASN A 264 5.81 -7.18 -23.51
C ASN A 264 4.51 -7.91 -23.95
N GLY A 265 3.43 -7.19 -24.21
CA GLY A 265 2.15 -7.73 -24.68
C GLY A 265 1.29 -8.41 -23.61
N LEU A 266 1.63 -8.32 -22.32
CA LEU A 266 0.79 -8.86 -21.24
C LEU A 266 -0.50 -8.04 -21.06
N PHE A 267 -0.44 -6.74 -21.30
CA PHE A 267 -1.59 -5.83 -21.34
C PHE A 267 -1.70 -5.18 -22.72
N SER A 268 -2.92 -5.01 -23.20
CA SER A 268 -3.21 -3.99 -24.21
C SER A 268 -3.14 -2.59 -23.59
N THR A 269 -2.94 -1.57 -24.43
CA THR A 269 -2.96 -0.17 -23.99
C THR A 269 -4.28 0.19 -23.31
N ALA A 270 -5.41 -0.32 -23.81
CA ALA A 270 -6.73 -0.05 -23.24
C ALA A 270 -6.89 -0.62 -21.82
N GLU A 271 -6.51 -1.89 -21.61
CA GLU A 271 -6.54 -2.53 -20.29
C GLU A 271 -5.60 -1.83 -19.31
N ALA A 272 -4.40 -1.47 -19.77
CA ALA A 272 -3.43 -0.78 -18.93
C ALA A 272 -3.93 0.59 -18.47
N LEU A 273 -4.53 1.36 -19.37
CA LEU A 273 -5.17 2.63 -19.03
C LEU A 273 -6.35 2.45 -18.09
N GLN A 274 -7.19 1.42 -18.28
CA GLN A 274 -8.30 1.13 -17.37
C GLN A 274 -7.80 0.87 -15.94
N VAL A 275 -6.73 0.08 -15.79
CA VAL A 275 -6.12 -0.17 -14.47
C VAL A 275 -5.53 1.11 -13.88
N PHE A 276 -4.79 1.89 -14.67
CA PHE A 276 -4.18 3.15 -14.23
C PHE A 276 -5.22 4.17 -13.80
N ASP A 277 -6.25 4.36 -14.63
CA ASP A 277 -7.27 5.38 -14.44
C ASP A 277 -8.12 5.07 -13.20
N ARG A 278 -8.33 3.79 -12.84
CA ARG A 278 -8.95 3.44 -11.56
C ARG A 278 -8.16 3.96 -10.36
N PHE A 279 -6.83 3.90 -10.39
CA PHE A 279 -6.02 4.40 -9.25
C PHE A 279 -6.12 5.92 -9.12
N ILE A 280 -6.13 6.63 -10.25
CA ILE A 280 -6.30 8.09 -10.29
C ILE A 280 -7.71 8.46 -9.82
N SER A 281 -8.74 7.84 -10.40
CA SER A 281 -10.15 8.18 -10.20
C SER A 281 -10.76 7.62 -8.92
N ALA A 282 -10.10 6.70 -8.22
CA ALA A 282 -10.59 6.11 -6.98
C ALA A 282 -10.88 7.21 -5.93
N THR A 283 -12.11 7.69 -5.91
CA THR A 283 -12.70 8.60 -4.94
C THR A 283 -13.93 7.93 -4.35
N ASN A 284 -13.99 7.84 -3.02
CA ASN A 284 -15.18 7.59 -2.20
C ASN A 284 -16.28 6.71 -2.84
N SER A 285 -15.96 5.49 -3.29
CA SER A 285 -16.96 4.45 -3.63
C SER A 285 -17.18 3.50 -2.47
#